data_AF-A0A9P6MF96-F1
#
_entry.id   AF-A0A9P6MF96-F1
#
_cell.length_a   1.000
_cell.length_b   1.000
_cell.length_c   1.000
_cell.angle_alpha   90.00
_cell.angle_beta   90.00
_cell.angle_gamma   90.00
#
_symmetry.space_group_name_H-M   'P 1'
#
loop_
_entity.id
_entity.type
_entity.pdbx_description
1 polymer ?
#
loop_
_entity_poly.entity_id
_entity_poly.type
_entity_poly.pdbx_seq_one_letter_code
_entity_poly.pdbx_strand_id
1 'polypeptide(L)'
;MSGAGSGKEATSAGATAAAAQRRIKARPKWYFGIRSRSAPKEVMAEIHRALSNLSMKWKIINAYHLRAKYEYAEGFEVKIELQLYLLDSEHYLGLQ
;
A
#
# COMPACT_ATOMS: atom_id res chain seq x y z
N MET A 1 -12.20 68.64 -32.56
CA MET A 1 -11.87 67.22 -32.82
C MET A 1 -12.91 66.39 -32.09
N SER A 2 -13.83 65.81 -32.84
CA SER A 2 -14.99 65.05 -32.40
C SER A 2 -14.62 63.71 -31.77
N GLY A 3 -15.48 63.19 -30.90
CA GLY A 3 -15.41 61.79 -30.48
C GLY A 3 -16.34 61.43 -29.33
N ALA A 4 -17.65 61.37 -29.61
CA ALA A 4 -18.64 60.69 -28.77
C ALA A 4 -18.48 59.16 -28.93
N GLY A 5 -18.86 58.38 -27.89
CA GLY A 5 -18.90 56.93 -27.96
C GLY A 5 -19.72 56.30 -26.84
N SER A 6 -21.02 56.11 -27.09
CA SER A 6 -21.95 55.31 -26.29
C SER A 6 -21.66 53.81 -26.35
N GLY A 7 -21.87 53.14 -25.21
CA GLY A 7 -22.57 51.84 -25.08
C GLY A 7 -21.90 50.56 -25.56
N LYS A 8 -21.84 49.54 -24.68
CA LYS A 8 -22.78 48.40 -24.66
C LYS A 8 -22.31 47.27 -23.72
N GLU A 9 -23.29 46.73 -23.01
CA GLU A 9 -23.22 45.52 -22.19
C GLU A 9 -22.88 44.24 -22.99
N ALA A 10 -22.44 43.26 -22.19
CA ALA A 10 -22.56 41.82 -22.35
C ALA A 10 -21.64 41.10 -23.37
N THR A 11 -20.75 40.27 -22.82
CA THR A 11 -20.72 38.83 -23.15
C THR A 11 -19.96 38.07 -22.08
N SER A 12 -20.73 37.50 -21.15
CA SER A 12 -20.33 36.44 -20.25
C SER A 12 -20.25 35.12 -21.03
N ALA A 13 -19.07 34.71 -21.49
CA ALA A 13 -18.84 33.34 -21.94
C ALA A 13 -17.34 33.10 -22.11
N GLY A 14 -16.69 32.43 -21.15
CA GLY A 14 -15.32 31.97 -21.40
C GLY A 14 -14.47 31.52 -20.21
N ALA A 15 -14.94 31.63 -18.97
CA ALA A 15 -14.08 31.39 -17.80
C ALA A 15 -14.43 30.15 -16.95
N THR A 16 -15.15 29.16 -17.48
CA THR A 16 -15.52 27.94 -16.73
C THR A 16 -15.38 26.62 -17.50
N ALA A 17 -14.45 26.56 -18.47
CA ALA A 17 -14.10 25.29 -19.13
C ALA A 17 -12.77 24.67 -18.64
N ALA A 18 -12.03 25.33 -17.74
CA ALA A 18 -10.71 24.88 -17.29
C ALA A 18 -10.68 24.21 -15.90
N ALA A 19 -11.84 24.02 -15.25
CA ALA A 19 -11.92 23.47 -13.89
C ALA A 19 -12.71 22.15 -13.80
N ALA A 20 -12.82 21.42 -14.91
CA ALA A 20 -13.40 20.09 -14.95
C ALA A 20 -12.36 19.04 -15.37
N GLN A 21 -11.11 19.14 -14.89
CA GLN A 21 -10.32 17.92 -14.71
C GLN A 21 -11.07 17.04 -13.72
N ARG A 22 -11.90 16.14 -14.26
CA ARG A 22 -12.36 14.95 -13.56
C ARG A 22 -11.12 14.36 -12.88
N ARG A 23 -11.04 14.44 -11.55
CA ARG A 23 -10.10 13.63 -10.78
C ARG A 23 -10.43 12.19 -11.12
N ILE A 24 -9.75 11.64 -12.13
CA ILE A 24 -9.78 10.21 -12.41
C ILE A 24 -9.23 9.59 -11.13
N LYS A 25 -10.12 9.04 -10.31
CA LYS A 25 -9.72 8.31 -9.10
C LYS A 25 -8.77 7.21 -9.57
N ALA A 26 -7.50 7.34 -9.24
CA ALA A 26 -6.52 6.31 -9.53
C ALA A 26 -7.02 4.99 -8.93
N ARG A 27 -7.00 3.93 -9.74
CA ARG A 27 -7.38 2.60 -9.25
C ARG A 27 -6.38 2.16 -8.18
N PRO A 28 -6.83 1.54 -7.08
CA PRO A 28 -5.92 1.01 -6.08
C PRO A 28 -4.92 0.03 -6.71
N LYS A 29 -3.65 0.22 -6.40
CA LYS A 29 -2.59 -0.73 -6.79
C LYS A 29 -2.51 -1.81 -5.72
N TRP A 30 -2.71 -3.05 -6.13
CA TRP A 30 -2.61 -4.22 -5.26
C TRP A 30 -1.16 -4.69 -5.19
N TYR A 31 -0.74 -5.12 -4.01
CA TYR A 31 0.58 -5.69 -3.75
C TYR A 31 0.41 -7.02 -3.02
N PHE A 32 1.31 -7.97 -3.30
CA PHE A 32 1.39 -9.20 -2.52
C PHE A 32 2.03 -8.92 -1.15
N GLY A 33 1.43 -9.44 -0.09
CA GLY A 33 1.93 -9.31 1.28
C GLY A 33 2.06 -7.86 1.77
N ILE A 34 3.02 -7.66 2.68
CA ILE A 34 3.37 -6.36 3.25
C ILE A 34 4.80 -5.96 2.85
N ARG A 35 5.06 -4.66 2.77
CA ARG A 35 6.40 -4.13 2.45
C ARG A 35 7.00 -3.41 3.64
N SER A 36 8.27 -3.68 3.92
CA SER A 36 9.05 -3.02 4.98
C SER A 36 10.33 -2.43 4.39
N ARG A 37 10.80 -1.33 4.99
CA ARG A 37 12.12 -0.73 4.70
C ARG A 37 13.15 -1.01 5.79
N SER A 38 12.77 -1.70 6.87
CA SER A 38 13.70 -2.06 7.96
C SER A 38 14.70 -3.12 7.50
N ALA A 39 15.80 -3.26 8.24
CA ALA A 39 16.79 -4.29 7.93
C ALA A 39 16.17 -5.69 8.03
N PRO A 40 16.54 -6.65 7.17
CA PRO A 40 15.93 -7.99 7.16
C PRO A 40 15.95 -8.68 8.53
N LYS A 41 17.03 -8.50 9.29
CA LYS A 41 17.19 -9.05 10.64
C LYS A 41 16.18 -8.48 11.63
N GLU A 42 15.90 -7.17 11.55
CA GLU A 42 14.92 -6.51 12.41
C GLU A 42 13.49 -6.97 12.08
N VAL A 43 13.19 -7.11 10.78
CA VAL A 43 11.89 -7.63 10.33
C VAL A 43 11.67 -9.05 10.86
N MET A 44 12.67 -9.93 10.75
CA MET A 44 12.57 -11.29 11.30
C MET A 44 12.41 -11.30 12.82
N ALA A 45 13.10 -10.42 13.55
CA ALA A 45 12.96 -10.29 15.01
C ALA A 45 11.54 -9.88 15.42
N GLU A 46 10.96 -8.89 14.73
CA GLU A 46 9.58 -8.46 14.96
C GLU A 46 8.56 -9.54 14.61
N ILE A 47 8.78 -10.31 13.54
CA ILE A 47 7.94 -11.47 13.21
C ILE A 47 7.96 -12.48 14.37
N HIS A 48 9.13 -12.88 14.87
CA HIS A 48 9.23 -13.82 15.98
C HIS A 48 8.54 -13.29 17.25
N ARG A 49 8.72 -12.00 17.55
CA ARG A 49 8.07 -11.34 18.68
C ARG A 49 6.54 -11.36 18.54
N ALA A 50 6.03 -11.04 17.35
CA ALA A 50 4.60 -11.06 17.08
C ALA A 50 4.02 -12.47 17.23
N LEU A 51 4.69 -13.49 16.67
CA LEU A 51 4.26 -14.89 16.81
C LEU A 51 4.24 -15.33 18.28
N SER A 52 5.26 -14.93 19.06
CA SER A 52 5.31 -15.21 20.51
C SER A 52 4.16 -14.55 21.26
N ASN A 53 3.87 -13.28 20.98
CA ASN A 53 2.78 -12.55 21.62
C ASN A 53 1.41 -13.15 21.29
N LEU A 54 1.27 -13.74 20.10
CA LEU A 54 0.06 -14.44 19.66
C LEU A 54 -0.01 -15.90 20.16
N SER A 55 0.97 -16.36 20.95
CA SER A 55 1.07 -17.75 21.39
C SER A 55 1.04 -18.77 20.23
N MET A 56 1.52 -18.36 19.05
CA MET A 56 1.64 -19.24 17.88
C MET A 56 2.85 -20.17 18.06
N LYS A 57 2.78 -21.36 17.47
CA LYS A 57 3.95 -22.24 17.33
C LYS A 57 4.55 -22.03 15.95
N TRP A 58 5.87 -22.05 15.80
CA TRP A 58 6.49 -21.93 14.48
C TRP A 58 7.74 -22.79 14.33
N LYS A 59 8.06 -23.10 13.06
CA LYS A 59 9.27 -23.80 12.65
C LYS A 59 10.01 -22.95 11.63
N ILE A 60 11.29 -22.69 11.90
CA ILE A 60 12.19 -22.00 10.97
C ILE A 60 12.66 -23.01 9.91
N ILE A 61 12.49 -22.66 8.64
CA ILE A 61 12.94 -23.48 7.49
C ILE A 61 14.28 -22.95 6.99
N ASN A 62 14.42 -21.63 6.88
CA ASN A 62 15.68 -20.94 6.67
C ASN A 62 15.64 -19.55 7.35
N ALA A 63 16.71 -18.76 7.24
CA ALA A 63 16.84 -17.47 7.92
C ALA A 63 15.71 -16.46 7.63
N TYR A 64 14.99 -16.63 6.51
CA TYR A 64 13.96 -15.73 6.02
C TYR A 64 12.65 -16.45 5.67
N HIS A 65 12.53 -17.71 6.09
CA HIS A 65 11.39 -18.58 5.80
C HIS A 65 10.99 -19.35 7.05
N LEU A 66 9.74 -19.23 7.46
CA LEU A 66 9.18 -20.03 8.55
C LEU A 66 7.73 -20.44 8.27
N ARG A 67 7.30 -21.49 8.95
CA ARG A 67 5.89 -21.91 9.02
C ARG A 67 5.37 -21.71 10.42
N ALA A 68 4.31 -20.94 10.55
CA ALA A 68 3.60 -20.72 11.79
C ALA A 68 2.32 -21.57 11.81
N LYS A 69 1.92 -21.97 13.01
CA LYS A 69 0.70 -22.69 13.31
C LYS A 69 -0.02 -21.99 14.45
N TYR A 70 -1.29 -21.70 14.23
CA TYR A 70 -2.19 -21.22 15.27
C TYR A 70 -3.23 -22.31 15.58
N GLU A 71 -3.43 -22.56 16.86
CA GLU A 71 -4.42 -23.51 17.38
C GLU A 71 -5.56 -22.68 18.00
N TYR A 72 -6.76 -22.79 17.43
CA TYR A 72 -7.97 -22.18 17.99
C TYR A 72 -8.49 -23.02 19.16
N ALA A 73 -9.21 -22.40 20.08
CA ALA A 73 -9.80 -23.07 21.23
C ALA A 73 -10.76 -24.23 20.85
N GLU A 74 -11.41 -24.11 19.69
CA GLU A 74 -12.35 -25.09 19.14
C GLU A 74 -11.64 -26.31 18.49
N GLY A 75 -10.31 -26.39 18.58
CA GLY A 75 -9.52 -27.50 18.02
C GLY A 75 -9.16 -27.33 16.53
N PHE A 76 -9.58 -26.23 15.90
CA PHE A 76 -9.12 -25.89 14.56
C PHE A 76 -7.66 -25.47 14.56
N GLU A 77 -6.89 -25.92 13.57
CA GLU A 77 -5.54 -25.43 13.34
C GLU A 77 -5.43 -24.71 12.00
N VAL A 78 -4.72 -23.58 12.00
CA VAL A 78 -4.39 -22.84 10.79
C VAL A 78 -2.87 -22.80 10.65
N LYS A 79 -2.38 -23.13 9.45
CA LYS A 79 -0.97 -23.11 9.10
C LYS A 79 -0.72 -21.97 8.11
N ILE A 80 0.29 -21.17 8.38
CA ILE A 80 0.67 -20.00 7.57
C ILE A 80 2.16 -20.08 7.27
N GLU A 81 2.53 -19.84 6.03
CA GLU A 81 3.92 -19.74 5.59
C GLU A 81 4.32 -18.27 5.45
N LEU A 82 5.46 -17.90 6.03
CA LEU A 82 5.98 -16.54 6.06
C LEU A 82 7.36 -16.55 5.42
N GLN A 83 7.50 -15.81 4.32
CA GLN A 83 8.73 -15.68 3.55
C GLN A 83 9.06 -14.21 3.34
N LEU A 84 10.25 -13.81 3.78
CA LEU A 84 10.79 -12.48 3.51
C LEU A 84 11.54 -12.50 2.17
N TYR A 85 11.18 -11.56 1.30
CA TYR A 85 11.80 -11.37 0.00
C TYR A 85 12.51 -10.03 -0.06
N LEU A 86 13.73 -10.03 -0.58
CA LEU A 86 14.42 -8.82 -1.01
C LEU A 86 13.88 -8.45 -2.38
N LEU A 87 13.39 -7.23 -2.55
CA LEU A 87 12.72 -6.84 -3.79
C LEU A 87 13.51 -5.77 -4.55
N ASP A 88 14.13 -4.80 -3.87
CA ASP A 88 15.24 -4.02 -4.43
C ASP A 88 15.87 -3.10 -3.38
N SER A 89 17.08 -2.59 -3.61
CA SER A 89 17.72 -1.62 -2.71
C SER A 89 17.07 -0.23 -2.70
N GLU A 90 16.18 0.08 -3.66
CA GLU A 90 15.35 1.29 -3.61
C GLU A 90 13.85 1.12 -3.90
N HIS A 91 13.36 0.03 -4.52
CA HIS A 91 11.92 -0.12 -4.76
C HIS A 91 11.42 -1.57 -4.70
N TYR A 92 10.78 -1.94 -3.58
CA TYR A 92 10.29 -3.29 -3.35
C TYR A 92 8.93 -3.59 -4.05
N LEU A 93 8.85 -4.65 -4.89
CA LEU A 93 7.62 -5.24 -5.46
C LEU A 93 7.66 -6.79 -5.55
N GLY A 94 6.93 -7.46 -4.65
CA GLY A 94 6.84 -8.94 -4.54
C GLY A 94 6.16 -9.63 -5.72
N LEU A 95 6.78 -10.74 -6.14
CA LEU A 95 6.38 -11.63 -7.22
C LEU A 95 5.36 -12.69 -6.75
N GLN A 96 4.38 -12.89 -7.64
CA GLN A 96 3.62 -14.07 -8.08
C GLN A 96 3.30 -15.21 -7.10
#